data_AF-A0AAW6RS39-F1
#
_entry.id   AF-A0AAW6RS39-F1
#
_cell.length_a   1.000
_cell.length_b   1.000
_cell.length_c   1.000
_cell.angle_alpha   90.00
_cell.angle_beta   90.00
_cell.angle_gamma   90.00
#
_symmetry.space_group_name_H-M   'P 1'
#
loop_
_entity.id
_entity.type
_entity.pdbx_description
1 polymer ?
#
loop_
_entity_poly.entity_id
_entity_poly.type
_entity_poly.pdbx_seq_one_letter_code
_entity_poly.pdbx_strand_id
1 'polypeptide(L)'
;MQHQTVVSPAKIALPDYLEQYIGQDVSSIRRELDLRQLGYETLGAPIQTPNQLSYTIVRRIQIPTPMPTMRSDSSVGAIPIPTHTPFYDVQLECQVHFLLKDNIAQSIQYRGKACKSY
;
A
#
# COMPACT_ATOMS: atom_id res chain seq x y z
N MET A 1 -23.28 28.74 4.12
CA MET A 1 -22.36 27.97 3.25
C MET A 1 -21.58 27.03 4.16
N GLN A 2 -21.96 25.75 4.19
CA GLN A 2 -21.34 24.76 5.08
C GLN A 2 -20.19 24.09 4.32
N HIS A 3 -18.95 24.34 4.76
CA HIS A 3 -17.79 23.63 4.24
C HIS A 3 -17.80 22.22 4.85
N GLN A 4 -18.17 21.24 4.04
CA GLN A 4 -18.08 19.83 4.41
C GLN A 4 -16.60 19.46 4.42
N THR A 5 -15.96 19.51 5.58
CA THR A 5 -14.63 18.90 5.76
C THR A 5 -14.82 17.41 5.63
N VAL A 6 -14.49 16.86 4.46
CA VAL A 6 -14.37 15.41 4.27
C VAL A 6 -13.24 14.97 5.20
N VAL A 7 -13.60 14.48 6.39
CA VAL A 7 -12.66 13.83 7.30
C VAL A 7 -12.17 12.60 6.54
N SER A 8 -11.00 12.73 5.91
CA SER A 8 -10.30 11.58 5.35
C SER A 8 -10.07 10.62 6.51
N PRO A 9 -10.50 9.35 6.42
CA PRO A 9 -10.27 8.39 7.49
C PRO A 9 -8.77 8.38 7.81
N ALA A 10 -8.44 8.42 9.11
CA ALA A 10 -7.05 8.37 9.55
C ALA A 10 -6.39 7.16 8.88
N LYS A 11 -5.39 7.42 8.04
CA LYS A 11 -4.75 6.41 7.22
C LYS A 11 -3.82 5.61 8.15
N ILE A 12 -4.32 4.52 8.72
CA ILE A 12 -3.54 3.64 9.59
C ILE A 12 -2.36 3.10 8.77
N ALA A 13 -1.14 3.21 9.30
CA ALA A 13 0.03 2.67 8.64
C ALA A 13 0.04 1.14 8.75
N LEU A 14 0.60 0.46 7.74
CA LEU A 14 0.68 -1.00 7.74
C LEU A 14 1.32 -1.57 9.01
N PRO A 15 2.44 -1.03 9.53
CA PRO A 15 3.02 -1.54 10.76
C PRO A 15 2.06 -1.46 11.95
N ASP A 16 1.45 -0.30 12.17
CA ASP A 16 0.54 -0.06 13.30
C ASP A 16 -0.67 -1.01 13.27
N TYR A 17 -1.22 -1.25 12.08
CA TYR A 17 -2.31 -2.20 11.91
C TYR A 17 -1.88 -3.63 12.24
N LEU A 18 -0.65 -4.03 11.91
CA LEU A 18 -0.22 -5.41 12.07
C LEU A 18 0.25 -5.76 13.48
N GLU A 19 0.61 -4.76 14.30
CA GLU A 19 1.01 -4.96 15.71
C GLU A 19 -0.05 -5.73 16.51
N GLN A 20 -1.34 -5.57 16.20
CA GLN A 20 -2.44 -6.26 16.91
C GLN A 20 -2.40 -7.80 16.77
N TYR A 21 -1.64 -8.33 15.81
CA TYR A 21 -1.51 -9.76 15.56
C TYR A 21 -0.32 -10.39 16.30
N ILE A 22 0.53 -9.59 16.96
CA ILE A 22 1.59 -10.12 17.83
C ILE A 22 0.93 -10.83 19.02
N GLY A 23 1.42 -12.02 19.35
CA GLY A 23 0.85 -12.89 20.39
C GLY A 23 -0.31 -13.77 19.90
N GLN A 24 -0.78 -13.59 18.67
CA GLN A 24 -1.81 -14.45 18.09
C GLN A 24 -1.21 -15.67 17.40
N ASP A 25 -2.00 -16.74 17.30
CA ASP A 25 -1.63 -17.92 16.55
C ASP A 25 -1.87 -17.74 15.04
N VAL A 26 -1.13 -18.51 14.22
CA VAL A 26 -1.22 -18.45 12.76
C VAL A 26 -2.65 -18.62 12.22
N SER A 27 -3.48 -19.47 12.83
CA SER A 27 -4.83 -19.72 12.33
C SER A 27 -5.75 -18.51 12.54
N SER A 28 -5.57 -17.79 13.65
CA SER A 28 -6.26 -16.52 13.92
C SER A 28 -5.81 -15.43 12.95
N ILE A 29 -4.49 -15.27 12.75
CA ILE A 29 -3.93 -14.30 11.80
C ILE A 29 -4.48 -14.54 10.39
N ARG A 30 -4.50 -15.79 9.91
CA ARG A 30 -5.03 -16.10 8.56
C ARG A 30 -6.51 -15.82 8.40
N ARG A 31 -7.28 -15.86 9.48
CA ARG A 31 -8.74 -15.65 9.48
C ARG A 31 -9.09 -14.17 9.56
N GLU A 32 -8.33 -13.42 10.34
CA GLU A 32 -8.68 -12.05 10.74
C GLU A 32 -7.88 -10.97 10.00
N LEU A 33 -6.74 -11.32 9.38
CA LEU A 33 -5.95 -10.37 8.62
C LEU A 33 -6.69 -9.94 7.35
N ASP A 34 -7.13 -8.68 7.30
CA ASP A 34 -7.69 -8.07 6.11
C ASP A 34 -6.89 -6.83 5.70
N LEU A 35 -6.02 -7.02 4.70
CA LEU A 35 -5.15 -5.96 4.19
C LEU A 35 -5.85 -5.04 3.18
N ARG A 36 -7.04 -5.39 2.70
CA ARG A 36 -7.77 -4.63 1.68
C ARG A 36 -8.24 -3.29 2.22
N GLN A 37 -8.58 -3.22 3.51
CA GLN A 37 -8.97 -1.97 4.16
C GLN A 37 -7.83 -0.93 4.22
N LEU A 38 -6.58 -1.37 4.07
CA LEU A 38 -5.41 -0.50 3.97
C LEU A 38 -5.01 -0.19 2.52
N GLY A 39 -5.73 -0.73 1.54
CA GLY A 39 -5.45 -0.57 0.11
C GLY A 39 -4.34 -1.48 -0.42
N TYR A 40 -4.07 -2.61 0.25
CA TYR A 40 -3.18 -3.64 -0.26
C TYR A 40 -3.95 -4.84 -0.81
N GLU A 41 -3.37 -5.49 -1.80
CA GLU A 41 -3.80 -6.78 -2.31
C GLU A 41 -2.76 -7.84 -1.92
N THR A 42 -3.19 -9.05 -1.57
CA THR A 42 -2.25 -10.15 -1.30
C THR A 42 -1.97 -10.90 -2.60
N LEU A 43 -0.69 -11.10 -2.90
CA LEU A 43 -0.22 -11.90 -4.02
C LEU A 43 -0.09 -13.36 -3.61
N GLY A 44 -0.96 -14.20 -4.17
CA GLY A 44 -0.95 -15.63 -3.91
C GLY A 44 -1.35 -16.00 -2.47
N ALA A 45 -1.10 -17.26 -2.12
CA ALA A 45 -1.39 -17.76 -0.79
C ALA A 45 -0.22 -17.45 0.18
N PRO A 46 -0.49 -17.25 1.48
CA PRO A 46 0.55 -17.06 2.48
C PRO A 46 1.44 -18.31 2.60
N ILE A 47 2.75 -18.10 2.73
CA ILE A 47 3.73 -19.18 2.88
C ILE A 47 4.06 -19.35 4.36
N GLN A 48 3.87 -20.56 4.88
CA GLN A 48 4.15 -20.89 6.28
C GLN A 48 5.30 -21.88 6.39
N THR A 49 6.23 -21.59 7.30
CA THR A 49 7.28 -22.49 7.80
C THR A 49 7.13 -22.60 9.32
N PRO A 50 7.87 -23.49 10.01
CA PRO A 50 7.79 -23.60 11.47
C PRO A 50 8.07 -22.28 12.22
N ASN A 51 8.88 -21.40 11.63
CA ASN A 51 9.35 -20.17 12.28
C ASN A 51 8.80 -18.90 11.63
N GLN A 52 7.95 -19.01 10.60
CA GLN A 52 7.51 -17.84 9.84
C GLN A 52 6.18 -18.03 9.13
N LEU A 53 5.34 -17.00 9.14
CA LEU A 53 4.18 -16.86 8.24
C LEU A 53 4.41 -15.62 7.35
N SER A 54 4.38 -15.80 6.04
CA SER A 54 4.78 -14.78 5.06
C SER A 54 3.65 -14.42 4.11
N TYR A 55 3.43 -13.12 3.94
CA TYR A 55 2.52 -12.53 2.97
C TYR A 55 3.31 -11.67 1.99
N THR A 56 3.07 -11.86 0.70
CA THR A 56 3.49 -10.90 -0.32
C THR A 56 2.30 -10.03 -0.65
N ILE A 57 2.45 -8.72 -0.52
CA ILE A 57 1.35 -7.76 -0.66
C ILE A 57 1.77 -6.66 -1.62
N VAL A 58 0.80 -6.11 -2.34
CA VAL A 58 1.06 -5.04 -3.31
C VAL A 58 0.10 -3.89 -3.14
N ARG A 59 0.61 -2.70 -3.41
CA ARG A 59 -0.17 -1.47 -3.50
C ARG A 59 -0.03 -0.91 -4.90
N ARG A 60 -1.16 -0.70 -5.59
CA ARG A 60 -1.21 0.06 -6.83
C ARG A 60 -1.32 1.54 -6.52
N ILE A 61 -0.43 2.34 -7.12
CA ILE A 61 -0.51 3.80 -7.08
C ILE A 61 -0.58 4.34 -8.50
N GLN A 62 -1.40 5.36 -8.70
CA GLN A 62 -1.47 6.10 -9.95
C GLN A 62 -0.59 7.35 -9.81
N ILE A 63 0.45 7.44 -10.62
CA ILE A 63 1.31 8.63 -10.62
C ILE A 63 0.88 9.53 -11.78
N PRO A 64 0.49 10.80 -11.51
CA PRO A 64 0.22 11.76 -12.56
C PRO A 64 1.50 12.03 -13.34
N THR A 65 1.47 11.95 -14.67
CA THR A 65 2.60 12.45 -15.46
C THR A 65 2.64 13.97 -15.42
N PRO A 66 3.81 14.59 -15.21
CA PRO A 66 3.93 16.04 -15.26
C PRO A 66 3.50 16.56 -16.63
N MET A 67 2.52 17.48 -16.64
CA MET A 67 2.19 18.22 -17.86
C MET A 67 3.39 19.10 -18.23
N PRO A 68 3.84 19.11 -19.50
CA PRO A 68 4.87 20.03 -19.92
C PRO A 68 4.42 21.47 -19.69
N THR A 69 5.11 22.22 -18.83
CA THR A 69 4.88 23.64 -18.67
C THR A 69 5.50 24.36 -19.87
N MET A 70 4.66 24.76 -20.84
CA MET A 70 5.14 25.60 -21.92
C MET A 70 5.55 26.97 -21.38
N ARG A 71 6.78 27.38 -21.69
CA ARG A 71 7.21 28.78 -21.56
C ARG A 71 6.61 29.54 -22.73
N SER A 72 5.76 30.52 -22.44
CA SER A 72 5.15 31.38 -23.44
C SER A 72 6.19 32.34 -24.03
N ASP A 73 6.94 31.88 -25.04
CA ASP A 73 7.50 32.77 -26.05
C ASP A 73 6.43 32.96 -27.12
N SER A 74 5.99 34.20 -27.24
CA SER A 74 4.89 34.65 -28.07
C SER A 74 5.25 34.57 -29.56
N SER A 75 4.88 33.50 -30.28
CA SER A 75 4.72 33.56 -31.75
C SER A 75 4.10 32.33 -32.45
N VAL A 76 3.77 31.23 -31.76
CA VAL A 76 3.34 30.00 -32.46
C VAL A 76 1.90 29.60 -32.08
N GLY A 77 1.12 29.28 -33.12
CA GLY A 77 -0.33 29.07 -33.12
C GLY A 77 -0.86 28.08 -32.09
N ALA A 78 -2.18 28.19 -31.84
CA ALA A 78 -2.93 27.46 -30.83
C ALA A 78 -2.59 25.96 -30.81
N ILE A 79 -1.95 25.54 -29.72
CA ILE A 79 -1.61 24.13 -29.47
C ILE A 79 -2.73 23.52 -28.61
N PRO A 80 -3.27 22.34 -28.95
CA PRO A 80 -4.37 21.73 -28.21
C PRO A 80 -3.97 21.48 -26.74
N ILE A 81 -4.83 21.88 -25.81
CA ILE A 81 -4.71 21.51 -24.39
C ILE A 81 -5.07 20.02 -24.29
N PRO A 82 -4.18 19.13 -23.82
CA PRO A 82 -4.54 17.74 -23.61
C PRO A 82 -5.62 17.64 -22.54
N THR A 83 -6.76 17.03 -22.88
CA THR A 83 -7.94 16.87 -22.00
C THR A 83 -7.80 15.73 -20.99
N HIS A 84 -6.71 14.96 -21.07
CA HIS A 84 -6.40 13.87 -20.13
C HIS A 84 -4.97 14.02 -19.61
N THR A 85 -4.81 13.98 -18.29
CA THR A 85 -3.54 13.73 -17.63
C THR A 85 -3.21 12.25 -17.82
N PRO A 86 -2.10 11.88 -18.48
CA PRO A 86 -1.66 10.50 -18.46
C PRO A 86 -1.34 10.08 -17.02
N PHE A 87 -1.73 8.88 -16.64
CA PHE A 87 -1.30 8.23 -15.40
C PHE A 87 -0.57 6.96 -15.78
N TYR A 88 0.40 6.56 -14.96
CA TYR A 88 0.98 5.23 -15.05
C TYR A 88 0.78 4.49 -13.73
N ASP A 89 0.45 3.20 -13.82
CA ASP A 89 0.26 2.32 -12.68
C ASP A 89 1.62 1.80 -12.20
N VAL A 90 1.95 2.09 -10.95
CA VAL A 90 3.11 1.48 -10.29
C VAL A 90 2.62 0.47 -9.27
N GLN A 91 3.09 -0.77 -9.41
CA GLN A 91 2.87 -1.84 -8.44
C GLN A 91 4.04 -1.87 -7.46
N LEU A 92 3.78 -1.52 -6.21
CA LEU A 92 4.78 -1.55 -5.15
C LEU A 92 4.58 -2.81 -4.31
N GLU A 93 5.60 -3.67 -4.23
CA GLU A 93 5.59 -4.88 -3.42
C GLU A 93 6.14 -4.65 -2.00
N CYS A 94 5.52 -5.36 -1.06
CA CYS A 94 5.95 -5.51 0.33
C CYS A 94 5.81 -6.98 0.73
N GLN A 95 6.83 -7.52 1.39
CA GLN A 95 6.77 -8.81 2.06
C GLN A 95 6.65 -8.56 3.56
N VAL A 96 5.62 -9.16 4.15
CA VAL A 96 5.33 -9.13 5.58
C VAL A 96 5.61 -10.53 6.13
N HIS A 97 6.49 -10.62 7.12
CA HIS A 97 6.88 -11.88 7.73
C HIS A 97 6.59 -11.83 9.23
N PHE A 98 5.58 -12.56 9.67
CA PHE A 98 5.39 -12.85 11.09
C PHE A 98 6.42 -13.89 11.50
N LEU A 99 7.32 -13.55 12.42
CA LEU A 99 8.24 -14.52 13.01
C LEU A 99 7.49 -15.31 14.07
N LEU A 100 7.56 -16.63 13.99
CA LEU A 100 6.77 -17.53 14.82
C LEU A 100 7.62 -18.25 15.85
N LYS A 101 7.01 -18.52 16.99
CA LYS A 101 7.45 -19.53 17.96
C LYS A 101 6.21 -20.31 18.38
N ASP A 102 6.24 -21.63 18.23
CA ASP A 102 5.11 -22.52 18.53
C ASP A 102 3.80 -22.09 17.84
N ASN A 103 3.91 -21.65 16.57
CA ASN A 103 2.83 -21.06 15.76
C ASN A 103 2.23 -19.75 16.30
N ILE A 104 2.86 -19.10 17.28
CA ILE A 104 2.48 -17.79 17.80
C ILE A 104 3.39 -16.71 17.22
N ALA A 105 2.82 -15.65 16.67
CA ALA A 105 3.56 -14.50 16.16
C ALA A 105 4.28 -13.76 17.30
N GLN A 106 5.61 -13.67 17.21
CA GLN A 106 6.46 -13.00 18.20
C GLN A 106 6.82 -11.58 17.77
N SER A 107 7.00 -11.37 16.46
CA SER A 107 7.37 -10.10 15.87
C SER A 107 7.11 -10.11 14.38
N ILE A 108 7.29 -8.96 13.72
CA ILE A 108 7.04 -8.79 12.30
C ILE A 108 8.26 -8.19 11.62
N GLN A 109 8.67 -8.77 10.50
CA GLN A 109 9.69 -8.21 9.61
C GLN A 109 9.06 -7.77 8.30
N TYR A 110 9.56 -6.64 7.79
CA TYR A 110 9.10 -6.03 6.55
C TYR A 110 10.24 -6.00 5.54
N ARG A 111 9.96 -6.39 4.30
CA ARG A 111 10.91 -6.26 3.18
C ARG A 111 10.23 -5.66 1.96
N GLY A 112 10.90 -4.75 1.28
CA GLY A 112 10.34 -4.07 0.10
C GLY A 112 9.91 -2.64 0.38
N LYS A 113 9.76 -1.86 -0.70
CA LYS A 113 9.54 -0.41 -0.62
C LYS A 113 8.10 -0.05 -0.24
N ALA A 114 7.13 -0.92 -0.50
CA ALA A 114 5.73 -0.62 -0.21
C ALA A 114 5.38 -0.69 1.28
N CYS A 115 6.20 -1.36 2.10
CA CYS A 115 5.91 -1.55 3.54
C CYS A 115 6.01 -0.24 4.34
N LYS A 116 6.83 0.70 3.87
CA LYS A 116 7.01 2.01 4.48
C LYS A 116 6.09 2.99 3.77
N SER A 117 4.85 3.13 4.26
CA SER A 117 4.06 4.29 3.86
C SER A 117 4.78 5.54 4.37
N TYR A 118 5.24 6.39 3.44
CA TYR A 118 5.67 7.76 3.70
C TYR A 118 4.46 8.69 3.75
#